data_AF-A0A6C0E7J2-F1
#
_entry.id   AF-A0A6C0E7J2-F1
#
_cell.length_a   1.000
_cell.length_b   1.000
_cell.length_c   1.000
_cell.angle_alpha   90.00
_cell.angle_beta   90.00
_cell.angle_gamma   90.00
#
_symmetry.space_group_name_H-M   'P 1'
#
loop_
_entity.id
_entity.type
_entity.pdbx_description
1 polymer ?
#
loop_
_entity_poly.entity_id
_entity_poly.type
_entity_poly.pdbx_seq_one_letter_code
_entity_poly.pdbx_strand_id
1 'polypeptide(L)'
;MFSRFNRLPDEIITKINKYIPNEILTWLSKTYYDKHHATTIENHIKNTGKKLDTYFRYIIRLDNHIALHDMLMNSKINNGVKSHNHKIKYKNKKYTNLIDFLLFLSRENDRPSTKCKNVLFEYVKKQT
;
A
#
# COMPACT_ATOMS: atom_id res chain seq x y z
N MET A 1 12.43 11.98 -19.47
CA MET A 1 11.54 10.85 -19.81
C MET A 1 10.22 11.46 -20.28
N PHE A 2 9.80 11.21 -21.54
CA PHE A 2 8.55 11.69 -22.19
C PHE A 2 8.30 13.21 -22.38
N SER A 3 9.32 14.06 -22.57
CA SER A 3 9.10 15.53 -22.74
C SER A 3 8.26 15.96 -23.96
N ARG A 4 8.04 15.06 -24.92
CA ARG A 4 7.19 15.31 -26.11
C ARG A 4 5.72 14.93 -25.90
N PHE A 5 5.40 14.10 -24.91
CA PHE A 5 4.03 13.66 -24.64
C PHE A 5 3.16 14.78 -24.09
N ASN A 6 3.73 15.61 -23.22
CA ASN A 6 3.03 16.77 -22.63
C ASN A 6 2.76 17.91 -23.64
N ARG A 7 3.18 17.75 -24.89
CA ARG A 7 2.89 18.67 -25.99
C ARG A 7 1.72 18.20 -26.86
N LEU A 8 1.23 16.99 -26.62
CA LEU A 8 0.06 16.45 -27.32
C LEU A 8 -1.21 17.03 -26.68
N PRO A 9 -2.28 17.27 -27.46
CA PRO A 9 -3.59 17.59 -26.91
C PRO A 9 -4.05 16.52 -25.91
N ASP A 10 -4.74 16.95 -24.86
CA ASP A 10 -5.22 16.09 -23.77
C ASP A 10 -6.09 14.92 -24.27
N GLU A 11 -6.83 15.12 -25.35
CA GLU A 11 -7.66 14.10 -25.98
C GLU A 11 -6.83 12.94 -26.54
N ILE A 12 -5.66 13.24 -27.13
CA ILE A 12 -4.73 12.24 -27.65
C ILE A 12 -4.08 11.51 -26.49
N ILE A 13 -3.63 12.24 -25.46
CA ILE A 13 -3.05 11.65 -24.24
C ILE A 13 -4.07 10.71 -23.59
N THR A 14 -5.32 11.13 -23.48
CA THR A 14 -6.42 10.32 -22.92
C THR A 14 -6.66 9.06 -23.74
N LYS A 15 -6.67 9.16 -25.07
CA LYS A 15 -6.79 7.99 -25.96
C LYS A 15 -5.61 7.04 -25.81
N ILE A 16 -4.37 7.54 -25.74
CA ILE A 16 -3.18 6.70 -25.57
C ILE A 16 -3.24 5.97 -24.23
N ASN A 17 -3.56 6.67 -23.15
CA ASN A 17 -3.63 6.09 -21.82
C ASN A 17 -4.68 4.98 -21.69
N LYS A 18 -5.74 4.97 -22.52
CA LYS A 18 -6.71 3.86 -22.57
C LYS A 18 -6.12 2.53 -23.03
N TYR A 19 -5.01 2.55 -23.79
CA TYR A 19 -4.34 1.33 -24.25
C TYR A 19 -3.25 0.85 -23.28
N ILE A 20 -2.90 1.65 -22.27
CA ILE A 20 -1.87 1.29 -21.31
C ILE A 20 -2.54 0.61 -20.11
N PRO A 21 -2.14 -0.61 -19.73
CA PRO A 21 -2.63 -1.27 -18.53
C PRO A 21 -2.44 -0.40 -17.28
N ASN A 22 -3.41 -0.43 -16.38
CA ASN A 22 -3.36 0.36 -15.14
C ASN A 22 -2.12 0.02 -14.32
N GLU A 23 -1.68 -1.24 -14.33
CA GLU A 23 -0.48 -1.72 -13.64
C GLU A 23 0.79 -1.01 -14.10
N ILE A 24 0.83 -0.56 -15.37
CA ILE A 24 1.94 0.22 -15.92
C ILE A 24 1.73 1.71 -15.58
N LEU A 25 0.52 2.24 -15.78
CA LEU A 25 0.19 3.64 -15.49
C LEU A 25 0.48 4.02 -14.03
N THR A 26 0.22 3.11 -13.08
CA THR A 26 0.49 3.27 -11.64
C THR A 26 1.86 3.86 -11.35
N TRP A 27 2.88 3.52 -12.12
CA TRP A 27 4.27 3.92 -11.86
C TRP A 27 4.71 5.18 -12.61
N LEU A 28 3.86 5.74 -13.48
CA LEU A 28 4.23 6.85 -14.37
C LEU A 28 4.02 8.23 -13.75
N SER A 29 3.08 8.37 -12.80
CA SER A 29 2.83 9.65 -12.12
C SER A 29 2.26 9.45 -10.73
N LYS A 30 2.40 10.47 -9.87
CA LYS A 30 1.79 10.47 -8.54
C LYS A 30 0.27 10.30 -8.61
N THR A 31 -0.40 10.95 -9.58
CA THR A 31 -1.85 10.84 -9.76
C THR A 31 -2.30 9.43 -10.07
N TYR A 32 -1.56 8.71 -10.94
CA TYR A 32 -1.87 7.31 -11.23
C TYR A 32 -1.49 6.39 -10.07
N TYR A 33 -0.38 6.68 -9.38
CA TYR A 33 0.01 5.96 -8.17
C TYR A 33 -1.10 6.01 -7.13
N ASP A 34 -1.53 7.21 -6.72
CA ASP A 34 -2.58 7.41 -5.71
C ASP A 34 -3.91 6.76 -6.11
N LYS A 35 -4.17 6.59 -7.41
CA LYS A 35 -5.42 6.00 -7.92
C LYS A 35 -5.38 4.47 -8.03
N HIS A 36 -4.23 3.90 -8.36
CA HIS A 36 -4.14 2.51 -8.82
C HIS A 36 -3.17 1.64 -8.03
N HIS A 37 -2.32 2.20 -7.17
CA HIS A 37 -1.28 1.46 -6.47
C HIS A 37 -1.84 0.32 -5.60
N ALA A 38 -2.73 0.60 -4.65
CA ALA A 38 -3.36 -0.42 -3.82
C ALA A 38 -3.97 -1.57 -4.64
N THR A 39 -4.73 -1.25 -5.70
CA THR A 39 -5.35 -2.25 -6.58
C THR A 39 -4.30 -3.08 -7.35
N THR A 40 -3.25 -2.42 -7.86
CA THR A 40 -2.15 -3.07 -8.58
C THR A 40 -1.43 -4.07 -7.68
N ILE A 41 -1.16 -3.68 -6.44
CA ILE A 41 -0.53 -4.56 -5.45
C ILE A 41 -1.46 -5.70 -5.05
N GLU A 42 -2.74 -5.45 -4.81
CA GLU A 42 -3.73 -6.49 -4.50
C GLU A 42 -3.77 -7.57 -5.61
N ASN A 43 -3.83 -7.14 -6.87
CA ASN A 43 -3.80 -8.05 -8.02
C ASN A 43 -2.50 -8.85 -8.09
N HIS A 44 -1.35 -8.18 -7.90
CA HIS A 44 -0.06 -8.86 -7.88
C HIS A 44 0.02 -9.94 -6.78
N ILE A 45 -0.46 -9.64 -5.58
CA ILE A 45 -0.50 -10.56 -4.45
C ILE A 45 -1.38 -11.78 -4.77
N LYS A 46 -2.59 -11.55 -5.32
CA LYS A 46 -3.50 -12.64 -5.75
C LYS A 46 -2.85 -13.52 -6.80
N ASN A 47 -2.21 -12.93 -7.80
CA ASN A 47 -1.59 -13.67 -8.91
C ASN A 47 -0.34 -14.46 -8.49
N THR A 48 0.40 -13.96 -7.51
CA THR A 48 1.64 -14.61 -7.04
C THR A 48 1.43 -15.56 -5.86
N GLY A 49 0.23 -15.61 -5.28
CA GLY A 49 -0.06 -16.36 -4.06
C GLY A 49 0.69 -15.85 -2.82
N LYS A 50 1.34 -14.70 -2.91
CA LYS A 50 2.03 -14.08 -1.76
C LYS A 50 1.01 -13.60 -0.73
N LYS A 51 1.44 -13.45 0.51
CA LYS A 51 0.58 -12.93 1.58
C LYS A 51 0.65 -11.42 1.66
N LEU A 52 -0.50 -10.77 1.87
CA LEU A 52 -0.61 -9.32 2.03
C LEU A 52 0.28 -8.78 3.16
N ASP A 53 0.43 -9.53 4.25
CA ASP A 53 1.31 -9.16 5.37
C ASP A 53 2.77 -8.98 4.94
N THR A 54 3.24 -9.70 3.92
CA THR A 54 4.61 -9.61 3.41
C THR A 54 4.89 -8.23 2.82
N TYR A 55 3.93 -7.69 2.06
CA TYR A 55 4.05 -6.36 1.48
C TYR A 55 3.97 -5.27 2.56
N PHE A 56 3.08 -5.41 3.54
CA PHE A 56 3.05 -4.48 4.67
C PHE A 56 4.35 -4.49 5.47
N ARG A 57 4.96 -5.67 5.72
CA ARG A 57 6.29 -5.75 6.37
C ARG A 57 7.34 -4.99 5.59
N TYR A 58 7.33 -5.09 4.26
CA TYR A 58 8.25 -4.37 3.38
C TYR A 58 8.05 -2.85 3.48
N ILE A 59 6.79 -2.38 3.42
CA ILE A 59 6.44 -0.97 3.61
C ILE A 59 6.97 -0.43 4.94
N ILE A 60 6.72 -1.15 6.05
CA ILE A 60 7.17 -0.73 7.37
C ILE A 60 8.70 -0.67 7.44
N ARG A 61 9.42 -1.68 6.94
CA ARG A 61 10.90 -1.69 6.97
C ARG A 61 11.52 -0.53 6.20
N LEU A 62 10.86 -0.05 5.14
CA LEU A 62 11.32 1.12 4.36
C LEU A 62 10.78 2.47 4.87
N ASP A 63 9.98 2.46 5.94
CA ASP A 63 9.22 3.62 6.42
C ASP A 63 8.43 4.36 5.31
N ASN A 64 7.88 3.59 4.36
CA ASN A 64 7.14 4.11 3.21
C ASN A 64 5.68 4.45 3.58
N HIS A 65 5.52 5.51 4.35
CA HIS A 65 4.21 5.99 4.85
C HIS A 65 3.19 6.32 3.75
N ILE A 66 3.64 6.71 2.55
CA ILE A 66 2.75 7.03 1.42
C ILE A 66 2.05 5.75 0.95
N ALA A 67 2.83 4.70 0.68
CA ALA A 67 2.29 3.39 0.31
C ALA A 67 1.41 2.82 1.43
N LEU A 68 1.81 2.99 2.70
CA LEU A 68 1.02 2.54 3.84
C LEU A 68 -0.34 3.22 3.90
N HIS A 69 -0.36 4.55 3.78
CA HIS A 69 -1.57 5.35 3.80
C HIS A 69 -2.52 4.94 2.68
N ASP A 70 -2.00 4.84 1.45
CA ASP A 70 -2.80 4.40 0.29
C ASP A 70 -3.43 3.01 0.50
N MET A 71 -2.64 2.05 0.98
CA MET A 71 -3.10 0.69 1.26
C MET A 71 -4.19 0.65 2.34
N LEU A 72 -4.07 1.45 3.40
CA LEU A 72 -5.03 1.47 4.52
C LEU A 72 -6.33 2.22 4.19
N MET A 73 -6.27 3.22 3.30
CA MET A 73 -7.45 4.00 2.87
C MET A 73 -8.23 3.31 1.75
N ASN A 74 -7.63 2.34 1.05
CA ASN A 74 -8.33 1.55 0.05
C ASN A 74 -9.36 0.60 0.70
N SER A 75 -10.63 0.73 0.33
CA SER A 75 -11.74 -0.02 0.96
C SER A 75 -11.64 -1.53 0.81
N LYS A 76 -11.13 -2.05 -0.31
CA LYS A 76 -10.96 -3.50 -0.54
C LYS A 76 -9.89 -4.07 0.36
N ILE A 77 -8.75 -3.38 0.45
CA ILE A 77 -7.63 -3.78 1.31
C ILE A 77 -8.02 -3.63 2.78
N ASN A 78 -8.69 -2.55 3.14
CA ASN A 78 -9.17 -2.30 4.51
C ASN A 78 -10.10 -3.41 4.99
N ASN A 79 -11.02 -3.88 4.14
CA ASN A 79 -11.86 -5.04 4.44
C ASN A 79 -11.01 -6.31 4.64
N GLY A 80 -9.95 -6.51 3.85
CA GLY A 80 -8.97 -7.56 4.05
C GLY A 80 -8.27 -7.45 5.41
N VAL A 81 -7.73 -6.27 5.75
CA VAL A 81 -7.05 -5.98 7.01
C VAL A 81 -7.96 -6.25 8.23
N LYS A 82 -9.24 -5.87 8.15
CA LYS A 82 -10.24 -6.05 9.21
C LYS A 82 -10.77 -7.49 9.32
N SER A 83 -11.00 -8.16 8.19
CA SER A 83 -11.50 -9.54 8.16
C SER A 83 -10.42 -10.57 8.47
N HIS A 84 -9.15 -10.25 8.21
CA HIS A 84 -8.02 -11.12 8.52
C HIS A 84 -7.67 -11.04 10.01
N ASN A 85 -8.57 -11.59 10.85
CA ASN A 85 -8.29 -12.04 12.22
C ASN A 85 -7.40 -13.29 12.25
N HIS A 86 -6.42 -13.37 11.34
CA HIS A 86 -5.39 -14.39 11.43
C HIS A 86 -4.41 -13.96 12.50
N LYS A 87 -4.35 -14.74 13.60
CA LYS A 87 -3.34 -14.57 14.64
C LYS A 87 -1.96 -14.61 13.99
N ILE A 88 -1.34 -13.45 13.79
CA ILE A 88 0.02 -13.37 13.23
C ILE A 88 0.97 -13.81 14.34
N LYS A 89 1.85 -14.79 14.06
CA LYS A 89 2.92 -15.18 14.97
C LYS A 89 4.25 -14.62 14.46
N TYR A 90 4.98 -13.91 15.31
CA TYR A 90 6.30 -13.38 14.99
C TYR A 90 7.14 -13.29 16.26
N LYS A 91 8.40 -13.76 16.22
CA LYS A 91 9.32 -13.80 17.39
C LYS A 91 8.65 -14.30 18.68
N ASN A 92 7.95 -15.43 18.58
CA ASN A 92 7.19 -16.05 19.68
C ASN A 92 6.05 -15.21 20.30
N LYS A 93 5.76 -14.03 19.75
CA LYS A 93 4.58 -13.23 20.09
C LYS A 93 3.44 -13.52 19.12
N LYS A 94 2.21 -13.51 19.62
CA LYS A 94 0.98 -13.60 18.83
C LYS A 94 0.33 -12.22 18.81
N TYR A 95 -0.10 -11.78 17.64
CA TYR A 95 -0.78 -10.51 17.45
C TYR A 95 -2.24 -10.77 17.06
N THR A 96 -3.14 -9.97 17.62
CA THR A 96 -4.59 -10.12 17.47
C THR A 96 -5.04 -9.86 16.04
N ASN A 97 -4.44 -8.87 15.40
CA ASN A 97 -4.71 -8.47 14.03
C ASN A 97 -3.42 -7.93 13.36
N LEU A 98 -3.53 -7.63 12.06
CA LEU A 98 -2.42 -7.09 11.28
C LEU A 98 -1.94 -5.72 11.77
N ILE A 99 -2.83 -4.83 12.19
CA ILE A 99 -2.47 -3.49 12.66
C ILE A 99 -1.62 -3.56 13.94
N ASP A 100 -2.00 -4.40 14.90
CA ASP A 100 -1.23 -4.64 16.13
C ASP A 100 0.20 -5.12 15.80
N PHE A 101 0.30 -6.04 14.84
CA PHE A 101 1.57 -6.54 14.36
C PHE A 101 2.41 -5.44 13.69
N LEU A 102 1.82 -4.59 12.84
CA LEU A 102 2.54 -3.51 12.17
C LEU A 102 2.97 -2.40 13.13
N LEU A 103 2.16 -2.07 14.15
CA LEU A 103 2.52 -1.12 15.20
C LEU A 103 3.70 -1.61 16.05
N PHE A 104 3.77 -2.92 16.29
CA PHE A 104 4.94 -3.53 16.92
C PHE A 104 6.16 -3.45 16.00
N LEU A 105 6.01 -3.87 14.75
CA LEU A 105 7.11 -3.90 13.79
C LEU A 105 7.71 -2.52 13.54
N SER A 106 6.88 -1.46 13.51
CA SER A 106 7.35 -0.08 13.34
C SER A 106 8.22 0.43 14.49
N ARG A 107 8.20 -0.24 15.66
CA ARG A 107 8.99 0.10 16.84
C ARG A 107 10.22 -0.78 17.00
N GLU A 108 10.14 -2.03 16.54
CA GLU A 108 11.15 -3.06 16.82
C GLU A 108 12.31 -3.08 15.82
N ASN A 109 12.17 -2.49 14.64
CA ASN A 109 13.26 -2.45 13.65
C ASN A 109 14.45 -1.61 14.18
N ASP A 110 15.68 -1.99 13.79
CA ASP A 110 16.93 -1.27 14.14
C ASP A 110 16.85 0.24 13.87
N ARG A 111 16.10 0.62 12.83
CA ARG A 111 15.64 1.99 12.59
C ARG A 111 14.12 2.02 12.73
N PRO A 112 13.57 2.68 13.78
CA PRO A 112 12.12 2.80 13.95
C PRO A 112 11.45 3.52 12.78
N SER A 113 10.33 2.96 12.31
CA SER A 113 9.55 3.49 11.19
C SER A 113 8.58 4.58 11.66
N THR A 114 9.14 5.73 12.01
CA THR A 114 8.40 6.82 12.69
C THR A 114 7.24 7.36 11.84
N LYS A 115 7.39 7.47 10.52
CA LYS A 115 6.33 8.00 9.65
C LYS A 115 5.18 7.01 9.52
N CYS A 116 5.50 5.74 9.30
CA CYS A 116 4.50 4.67 9.25
C CYS A 116 3.77 4.50 10.58
N LYS A 117 4.48 4.63 11.71
CA LYS A 117 3.90 4.60 13.04
C LYS A 117 2.83 5.68 13.23
N ASN A 118 3.08 6.90 12.75
CA ASN A 118 2.11 8.00 12.82
C ASN A 118 0.87 7.69 11.99
N VAL A 119 1.04 7.20 10.76
CA VAL A 119 -0.08 6.78 9.91
C VAL A 119 -0.92 5.68 10.58
N LEU A 120 -0.28 4.68 11.19
CA LEU A 120 -0.99 3.61 11.90
C LEU A 120 -1.78 4.14 13.10
N PHE A 121 -1.20 5.07 13.87
CA PHE A 121 -1.92 5.67 15.00
C PHE A 121 -3.12 6.50 14.56
N GLU A 122 -2.99 7.30 13.50
CA GLU A 122 -4.11 8.06 12.94
C GLU A 122 -5.21 7.13 12.42
N TYR A 123 -4.81 6.05 11.75
CA TYR A 123 -5.75 5.05 11.25
C TYR A 123 -6.53 4.37 12.39
N VAL A 124 -5.86 4.00 13.49
CA VAL A 124 -6.55 3.43 14.67
C VAL A 124 -7.48 4.45 15.32
N LYS A 125 -7.02 5.70 15.52
CA LYS A 125 -7.85 6.78 16.10
C LYS A 125 -9.13 7.05 15.32
N LYS A 126 -9.11 6.92 13.99
CA LYS A 126 -10.30 7.12 13.14
C LYS A 126 -11.31 5.97 13.22
N GLN A 127 -10.98 4.84 13.86
CA GLN A 127 -11.85 3.66 13.95
C GLN A 127 -12.52 3.48 15.31
N THR A 128 -11.97 4.11 16.35
CA THR A 128 -12.59 4.30 17.67
C THR A 128 -13.50 5.51 17.68
#